data_AF-A0A9P8DHM3-F1
#
_entry.id   AF-A0A9P8DHM3-F1
#
_cell.length_a   1.000
_cell.length_b   1.000
_cell.length_c   1.000
_cell.angle_alpha   90.00
_cell.angle_beta   90.00
_cell.angle_gamma   90.00
#
_symmetry.space_group_name_H-M   'P 1'
#
loop_
_entity.id
_entity.type
_entity.pdbx_description
1 polymer ?
#
loop_
_entity_poly.entity_id
_entity_poly.type
_entity_poly.pdbx_seq_one_letter_code
_entity_poly.pdbx_strand_id
1 'polypeptide(L)'
;MLRVCAKQAGFLGQPESQWNNGAKLNSDIYADVASRWDCQEYYGYDKWFASHRNCAIGLSNPNTEDIRFYRESVEWIQAQIDSKSTYKTDDTRFWVNVTPI
;
A
#
# COMPACT_ATOMS: atom_id res chain seq x y z
N MET A 1 0.39 9.71 -1.94
CA MET A 1 1.58 8.97 -1.47
C MET A 1 2.72 9.00 -2.49
N LEU A 2 2.55 8.43 -3.69
CA LEU A 2 3.61 8.28 -4.72
C LEU A 2 4.51 9.53 -4.92
N ARG A 3 3.92 10.71 -5.16
CA ARG A 3 4.68 11.95 -5.39
C ARG A 3 5.57 12.41 -4.23
N VAL A 4 5.41 11.83 -3.04
CA VAL A 4 6.14 12.19 -1.82
C VAL A 4 7.30 11.23 -1.53
N CYS A 5 7.24 9.99 -2.02
CA CYS A 5 8.17 8.94 -1.58
C CYS A 5 8.68 8.02 -2.69
N ALA A 6 7.94 7.81 -3.78
CA ALA A 6 8.30 6.83 -4.81
C ALA A 6 9.42 7.37 -5.73
N LYS A 7 10.65 7.25 -5.24
CA LYS A 7 11.88 7.75 -5.87
C LYS A 7 12.29 6.88 -7.06
N GLN A 8 12.31 5.56 -6.89
CA GLN A 8 12.79 4.62 -7.92
C GLN A 8 11.92 4.66 -9.19
N ALA A 9 10.61 4.87 -9.03
CA ALA A 9 9.69 5.00 -10.15
C ALA A 9 9.66 6.41 -10.77
N GLY A 10 10.31 7.40 -10.15
CA GLY A 10 10.45 8.77 -10.66
C GLY A 10 9.31 9.73 -10.29
N PHE A 11 8.49 9.41 -9.28
CA PHE A 11 7.35 10.25 -8.89
C PHE A 11 7.70 11.32 -7.85
N LEU A 12 8.77 11.11 -7.07
CA LEU A 12 9.18 12.02 -6.00
C LEU A 12 9.29 13.47 -6.51
N GLY A 13 8.54 14.38 -5.88
CA GLY A 13 8.56 15.82 -6.18
C GLY A 13 7.62 16.25 -7.31
N GLN A 14 6.92 15.34 -7.98
CA GLN A 14 5.92 15.73 -8.97
C GLN A 14 4.76 16.52 -8.34
N PRO A 15 4.23 17.54 -9.03
CA PRO A 15 3.04 18.25 -8.58
C PRO A 15 1.80 17.35 -8.66
N GLU A 16 0.76 17.67 -7.89
CA GLU A 16 -0.49 16.92 -7.86
C GLU A 16 -1.21 16.87 -9.22
N SER A 17 -1.07 17.92 -10.03
CA SER A 17 -1.61 17.97 -11.40
C SER A 17 -1.04 16.89 -12.34
N GLN A 18 0.10 16.29 -12.00
CA GLN A 18 0.72 15.20 -12.75
C GLN A 18 0.28 13.81 -12.28
N TRP A 19 -0.86 13.69 -11.60
CA TRP A 19 -1.37 12.40 -11.11
C TRP A 19 -1.45 11.32 -12.19
N ASN A 20 -1.72 11.68 -13.45
CA ASN A 20 -1.78 10.74 -14.59
C ASN A 20 -0.43 10.02 -14.85
N ASN A 21 0.70 10.59 -14.45
CA ASN A 21 2.00 9.89 -14.57
C ASN A 21 2.01 8.59 -13.75
N GLY A 22 1.20 8.50 -12.69
CA GLY A 22 1.02 7.29 -11.89
C GLY A 22 0.47 6.10 -12.68
N ALA A 23 -0.18 6.32 -13.83
CA ALA A 23 -0.69 5.25 -14.69
C ALA A 23 0.40 4.30 -15.19
N LYS A 24 1.68 4.72 -15.17
CA LYS A 24 2.84 3.84 -15.41
C LYS A 24 2.78 2.55 -14.58
N LEU A 25 2.32 2.63 -13.32
CA LEU A 25 2.27 1.49 -12.41
C LEU A 25 1.29 0.39 -12.85
N ASN A 26 0.31 0.71 -13.70
CA ASN A 26 -0.68 -0.26 -14.19
C ASN A 26 -0.08 -1.27 -15.19
N SER A 27 1.09 -0.98 -15.75
CA SER A 27 1.75 -1.83 -16.76
C SER A 27 3.21 -2.16 -16.44
N ASP A 28 3.75 -1.65 -15.32
CA ASP A 28 5.13 -1.85 -14.91
C ASP A 28 5.17 -2.33 -13.45
N ILE A 29 5.16 -3.65 -13.29
CA ILE A 29 5.15 -4.29 -11.96
C ILE A 29 6.40 -3.97 -11.14
N TYR A 30 7.54 -3.73 -11.78
CA TYR A 30 8.78 -3.36 -11.08
C TYR A 30 8.67 -1.96 -10.50
N ALA A 31 8.15 -1.00 -11.28
CA ALA A 31 7.89 0.35 -10.78
C ALA A 31 6.84 0.36 -9.67
N ASP A 32 5.81 -0.49 -9.76
CA ASP A 32 4.74 -0.56 -8.76
C ASP A 32 5.28 -1.07 -7.41
N VAL A 33 5.90 -2.26 -7.43
CA VAL A 33 6.51 -2.86 -6.24
C VAL A 33 7.58 -1.94 -5.64
N ALA A 34 8.45 -1.34 -6.45
CA ALA A 34 9.47 -0.41 -5.96
C ALA A 34 8.86 0.84 -5.31
N SER A 35 7.80 1.41 -5.90
CA SER A 35 7.09 2.56 -5.32
C SER A 35 6.48 2.23 -3.96
N ARG A 36 5.92 1.02 -3.82
CA ARG A 36 5.35 0.53 -2.57
C ARG A 36 6.43 0.36 -1.49
N TRP A 37 7.61 -0.17 -1.84
CA TRP A 37 8.76 -0.29 -0.93
C TRP A 37 9.30 1.07 -0.50
N ASP A 38 9.59 1.97 -1.46
CA ASP A 38 10.08 3.32 -1.19
C ASP A 38 9.16 4.06 -0.20
N CYS A 39 7.85 3.95 -0.41
CA CYS A 39 6.87 4.61 0.43
C CYS A 39 6.71 3.99 1.81
N GLN A 40 6.81 2.66 1.94
CA GLN A 40 6.80 2.03 3.25
C GLN A 40 8.07 2.39 4.05
N GLU A 41 9.23 2.42 3.40
CA GLU A 41 10.49 2.84 4.04
C GLU A 41 10.42 4.29 4.49
N TYR A 42 9.93 5.20 3.64
CA TYR A 42 9.84 6.62 3.94
C TYR A 42 8.92 6.93 5.15
N TYR A 43 7.73 6.33 5.20
CA TYR A 43 6.76 6.60 6.27
C TYR A 43 6.98 5.73 7.51
N GLY A 44 7.60 4.55 7.37
CA GLY A 44 7.53 3.47 8.34
C GLY A 44 6.20 2.71 8.24
N TYR A 45 6.18 1.48 8.75
CA TYR A 45 5.06 0.53 8.58
C TYR A 45 3.69 1.11 8.95
N ASP A 46 3.53 1.63 10.18
CA ASP A 46 2.24 2.11 10.67
C ASP A 46 1.74 3.35 9.93
N LYS A 47 2.60 4.34 9.71
CA LYS A 47 2.21 5.56 8.98
C LYS A 47 1.98 5.27 7.50
N TRP A 48 2.68 4.29 6.93
CA TRP A 48 2.43 3.84 5.56
C TRP A 48 1.00 3.29 5.44
N PHE A 49 0.61 2.35 6.31
CA PHE A 49 -0.76 1.83 6.35
C PHE A 49 -1.80 2.94 6.53
N ALA A 50 -1.56 3.85 7.47
CA ALA A 50 -2.43 4.98 7.70
C ALA A 50 -2.60 5.88 6.45
N SER A 51 -1.48 6.22 5.80
CA SER A 51 -1.48 7.06 4.59
C SER A 51 -2.06 6.35 3.38
N HIS A 52 -1.87 5.04 3.29
CA HIS A 52 -2.38 4.24 2.19
C HIS A 52 -3.89 4.07 2.30
N ARG A 53 -4.38 3.87 3.53
CA ARG A 53 -5.81 3.78 3.81
C ARG A 53 -6.53 5.11 3.65
N ASN A 54 -6.02 6.19 4.25
CA ASN A 54 -6.77 7.45 4.35
C ASN A 54 -5.92 8.71 4.06
N CYS A 55 -4.96 8.60 3.15
CA CYS A 55 -4.21 9.73 2.60
C CYS A 55 -3.62 10.66 3.68
N ALA A 56 -3.75 11.97 3.50
CA ALA A 56 -3.24 12.98 4.43
C ALA A 56 -3.94 12.93 5.80
N ILE A 57 -5.23 12.57 5.84
CA ILE A 57 -6.01 12.46 7.07
C ILE A 57 -5.46 11.30 7.92
N GLY A 58 -5.21 10.15 7.30
CA GLY A 58 -4.60 9.00 7.96
C GLY A 58 -3.21 9.31 8.52
N LEU A 59 -2.38 10.07 7.80
CA LEU A 59 -1.09 10.52 8.33
C LEU A 59 -1.21 11.40 9.58
N SER A 60 -2.24 12.24 9.64
CA SER A 60 -2.49 13.10 10.80
C SER A 60 -3.11 12.36 11.99
N ASN A 61 -3.82 11.26 11.75
CA ASN A 61 -4.44 10.42 12.77
C ASN A 61 -4.29 8.92 12.45
N PRO A 62 -3.10 8.35 12.67
CA PRO A 62 -2.77 7.00 12.19
C PRO A 62 -3.42 5.86 13.00
N ASN A 63 -3.96 6.15 14.17
CA ASN A 63 -4.44 5.13 15.12
C ASN A 63 -5.97 5.00 15.17
N THR A 64 -6.66 5.32 14.07
CA THR A 64 -8.11 5.12 13.99
C THR A 64 -8.46 3.64 13.92
N GLU A 65 -9.67 3.30 14.35
CA GLU A 65 -10.22 1.94 14.25
C GLU A 65 -10.24 1.43 12.80
N ASP A 66 -10.57 2.28 11.83
CA ASP A 66 -10.57 1.94 10.40
C ASP A 66 -9.16 1.58 9.88
N ILE A 67 -8.15 2.38 10.23
CA ILE A 67 -6.76 2.12 9.84
C ILE A 67 -6.25 0.84 10.50
N ARG A 68 -6.56 0.64 11.79
CA ARG A 68 -6.19 -0.58 12.51
C ARG A 68 -6.82 -1.81 11.86
N PHE A 69 -8.12 -1.78 11.58
CA PHE A 69 -8.83 -2.89 10.95
C PHE A 69 -8.30 -3.19 9.55
N TYR A 70 -7.97 -2.16 8.76
CA TYR A 70 -7.33 -2.34 7.45
C TYR A 70 -5.97 -3.05 7.57
N ARG A 71 -5.11 -2.61 8.50
CA ARG A 71 -3.80 -3.25 8.75
C ARG A 71 -3.93 -4.70 9.20
N GLU A 72 -4.75 -4.95 10.24
CA GLU A 72 -4.98 -6.29 10.78
C GLU A 72 -5.56 -7.25 9.72
N SER A 73 -6.39 -6.75 8.80
CA SER A 73 -6.90 -7.53 7.68
C SER A 73 -5.81 -7.96 6.71
N VAL A 74 -4.86 -7.06 6.40
CA VAL A 74 -3.70 -7.39 5.53
C VAL A 74 -2.77 -8.37 6.22
N GLU A 75 -2.48 -8.17 7.51
CA GLU A 75 -1.66 -9.07 8.33
C GLU A 75 -2.29 -10.48 8.43
N TRP A 76 -3.62 -10.56 8.57
CA TRP A 76 -4.34 -11.84 8.58
C TRP A 76 -4.21 -12.57 7.24
N ILE A 77 -4.35 -11.86 6.11
CA ILE A 77 -4.17 -12.42 4.76
C ILE A 77 -2.74 -12.94 4.59
N GLN A 78 -1.74 -12.16 5.02
CA GLN A 78 -0.34 -12.59 5.00
C GLN A 78 -0.13 -13.87 5.80
N ALA A 79 -0.69 -13.95 7.01
CA ALA A 79 -0.63 -15.17 7.82
C ALA A 79 -1.27 -16.38 7.14
N GLN A 80 -2.33 -16.20 6.36
CA GLN A 80 -2.91 -17.29 5.57
C GLN A 80 -1.96 -17.76 4.46
N ILE A 81 -1.38 -16.82 3.69
CA ILE A 81 -0.43 -17.12 2.62
C ILE A 81 0.81 -17.83 3.16
N ASP A 82 1.31 -17.42 4.33
CA ASP A 82 2.50 -17.99 4.96
C ASP A 82 2.23 -19.32 5.68
N SER A 83 0.95 -19.66 5.95
CA SER A 83 0.58 -20.90 6.65
C SER A 83 0.91 -22.18 5.89
N LYS A 84 1.00 -22.13 4.56
CA LYS A 84 1.30 -23.28 3.70
C LYS A 84 1.96 -22.82 2.40
N SER A 85 3.09 -23.43 2.04
CA SER A 85 3.85 -23.05 0.84
C SER A 85 3.04 -23.11 -0.46
N THR A 86 2.03 -23.99 -0.55
CA THR A 86 1.16 -24.09 -1.74
C THR A 86 0.37 -22.82 -1.99
N TYR A 87 0.01 -22.06 -0.95
CA TYR A 87 -0.74 -20.80 -1.10
C TYR A 87 0.06 -19.66 -1.72
N LYS A 88 1.36 -19.84 -1.95
CA LYS A 88 2.21 -18.88 -2.66
C LYS A 88 2.18 -19.08 -4.18
N THR A 89 1.61 -20.18 -4.66
CA THR A 89 1.63 -20.55 -6.09
C THR A 89 0.33 -21.13 -6.61
N ASP A 90 -0.67 -21.39 -5.75
CA ASP A 90 -2.00 -21.82 -6.18
C ASP A 90 -2.92 -20.63 -6.46
N ASP A 91 -4.15 -20.92 -6.87
CA ASP A 91 -5.16 -19.91 -7.22
C ASP A 91 -6.05 -19.51 -6.03
N THR A 92 -5.65 -19.84 -4.80
CA THR A 92 -6.47 -19.56 -3.61
C THR A 92 -6.41 -18.09 -3.26
N ARG A 93 -7.57 -17.42 -3.23
CA ARG A 93 -7.69 -16.02 -2.79
C ARG A 93 -8.27 -15.92 -1.37
N PHE A 94 -7.44 -15.53 -0.42
CA PHE A 94 -7.89 -15.08 0.91
C PHE A 94 -8.39 -13.63 0.84
N TRP A 95 -9.50 -13.34 1.52
CA TRP A 95 -10.09 -12.01 1.51
C TRP A 95 -10.76 -11.71 2.85
N VAL A 96 -10.82 -10.41 3.17
CA VAL A 96 -11.56 -9.85 4.29
C VAL A 96 -12.45 -8.74 3.74
N ASN A 97 -13.68 -8.61 4.24
CA ASN A 97 -14.57 -7.53 3.83
C ASN A 97 -14.17 -6.22 4.53
N VAL A 98 -13.36 -5.40 3.85
CA VAL A 98 -13.03 -4.04 4.29
C VAL A 98 -13.85 -3.04 3.49
N THR A 99 -14.67 -2.24 4.18
CA THR A 99 -15.53 -1.24 3.54
C THR A 99 -14.70 -0.22 2.73
N PRO A 100 -15.06 0.05 1.45
CA PRO A 100 -14.41 1.10 0.67
C PRO A 100 -14.64 2.50 1.26
N ILE A 101 -13.69 3.41 1.05
CA ILE A 101 -13.76 4.83 1.42
C ILE A 101 -13.21 5.71 0.30
#